data_AF-A0A8J3RV19-F1
#
_entry.id   AF-A0A8J3RV19-F1
#
_cell.length_a   1.000
_cell.length_b   1.000
_cell.length_c   1.000
_cell.angle_alpha   90.00
_cell.angle_beta   90.00
_cell.angle_gamma   90.00
#
_symmetry.space_group_name_H-M   'P 1'
#
loop_
_entity.id
_entity.type
_entity.pdbx_description
1 polymer ?
#
loop_
_entity_poly.entity_id
_entity_poly.type
_entity_poly.pdbx_seq_one_letter_code
_entity_poly.pdbx_strand_id
1 'polypeptide(L)' 'MFDDAEVTVELVSGHLTITQPREIAMYAAAFAGLADLAVYGEAARVLITAAIAALDT' A
#
# COMPACT_ATOMS: atom_id res chain seq x y z
N MET A 1 -7.26 -3.79 -0.40
CA MET A 1 -8.61 -3.18 -0.52
C MET A 1 -9.53 -3.96 0.41
N PHE A 2 -10.43 -3.28 1.12
CA PHE A 2 -11.34 -3.95 2.07
C PHE A 2 -12.57 -4.53 1.37
N ASP A 3 -13.19 -3.76 0.49
CA ASP A 3 -14.31 -4.14 -0.37
C ASP A 3 -14.21 -3.44 -1.74
N ASP A 4 -15.22 -3.63 -2.60
CA ASP A 4 -15.35 -3.03 -3.93
C ASP A 4 -16.46 -1.97 -4.02
N ALA A 5 -16.96 -1.48 -2.89
CA ALA A 5 -18.06 -0.53 -2.82
C ALA A 5 -17.59 0.92 -2.64
N GLU A 6 -16.48 1.12 -1.91
CA GLU A 6 -15.99 2.46 -1.58
C GLU A 6 -14.46 2.52 -1.44
N VAL A 7 -13.89 3.65 -1.83
CA VAL A 7 -12.51 4.02 -1.48
C VAL A 7 -12.52 5.38 -0.78
N THR A 8 -11.83 5.45 0.35
CA THR A 8 -11.65 6.70 1.10
C THR A 8 -10.20 7.17 1.03
N VAL A 9 -10.02 8.44 0.70
CA VAL A 9 -8.70 9.09 0.60
C VAL A 9 -8.66 10.30 1.51
N GLU A 10 -7.69 10.34 2.41
CA GLU A 10 -7.41 11.51 3.24
C GLU A 10 -6.38 12.41 2.54
N LEU A 11 -6.80 13.61 2.19
CA LEU A 11 -5.96 14.66 1.61
C LEU A 11 -5.63 15.69 2.69
N VAL A 12 -4.58 16.48 2.47
CA VAL A 12 -4.17 17.55 3.40
C VAL A 12 -5.33 18.53 3.71
N SER A 13 -6.21 18.76 2.74
CA SER A 13 -7.32 19.71 2.84
C SER A 13 -8.69 19.09 3.08
N GLY A 14 -8.81 17.77 3.21
CA GLY A 14 -10.09 17.11 3.45
C GLY A 14 -10.13 15.64 3.04
N HIS A 15 -11.29 15.01 3.26
CA HIS A 15 -11.53 13.62 2.91
C HIS A 15 -12.26 13.51 1.57
N LEU A 16 -11.96 12.45 0.81
CA LEU A 16 -12.64 12.09 -0.43
C LEU A 16 -13.23 10.69 -0.29
N THR A 17 -14.53 10.58 -0.55
CA THR A 17 -15.26 9.31 -0.61
C THR A 17 -15.58 9.00 -2.08
N ILE A 18 -15.09 7.87 -2.57
CA ILE A 18 -15.19 7.47 -3.97
C ILE A 18 -16.09 6.23 -4.06
N THR A 19 -17.21 6.37 -4.76
CA THR A 19 -18.17 5.27 -4.99
C THR A 19 -18.35 4.93 -6.47
N GLN A 20 -17.69 5.66 -7.38
CA GLN A 20 -17.80 5.39 -8.81
C GLN A 20 -16.99 4.14 -9.17
N PRO A 21 -17.60 3.08 -9.74
CA PRO A 21 -16.93 1.78 -9.94
C PRO A 21 -15.64 1.85 -10.76
N ARG A 22 -15.59 2.71 -11.78
CA ARG A 22 -14.38 2.93 -12.58
C ARG A 22 -13.25 3.51 -11.75
N GLU A 23 -13.55 4.42 -10.83
CA GLU A 23 -12.54 5.02 -9.97
C GLU A 23 -12.05 4.04 -8.91
N ILE A 24 -12.97 3.28 -8.30
CA ILE A 24 -12.62 2.17 -7.41
C ILE A 24 -11.65 1.20 -8.10
N ALA A 25 -11.93 0.81 -9.35
CA ALA A 25 -11.06 -0.07 -10.12
C ALA A 25 -9.67 0.54 -10.39
N MET A 26 -9.57 1.86 -10.61
CA MET A 26 -8.27 2.53 -10.75
C MET A 26 -7.45 2.45 -9.46
N TYR A 27 -8.07 2.68 -8.30
CA TYR A 27 -7.38 2.55 -7.01
C TYR A 27 -7.01 1.08 -6.73
N ALA A 28 -7.90 0.13 -7.01
CA ALA A 28 -7.61 -1.30 -6.88
C ALA A 28 -6.35 -1.69 -7.66
N ALA A 29 -6.24 -1.26 -8.92
CA ALA A 29 -5.08 -1.52 -9.77
C ALA A 29 -3.81 -0.87 -9.21
N ALA A 30 -3.89 0.36 -8.72
CA ALA A 30 -2.74 1.04 -8.11
C ALA A 30 -2.25 0.31 -6.85
N PHE A 31 -3.16 -0.10 -5.96
CA PHE A 31 -2.80 -0.87 -4.77
C PHE A 31 -2.23 -2.25 -5.10
N ALA A 32 -2.74 -2.92 -6.13
CA ALA A 32 -2.17 -4.18 -6.61
C ALA A 32 -0.71 -3.99 -7.09
N GLY A 33 -0.46 -2.95 -7.89
CA GLY A 33 0.89 -2.62 -8.34
C GLY A 33 1.86 -2.29 -7.19
N LEU A 34 1.39 -1.64 -6.13
CA LEU A 34 2.20 -1.41 -4.92
C LEU A 34 2.46 -2.71 -4.16
N ALA A 35 1.48 -3.60 -4.08
CA ALA A 35 1.64 -4.91 -3.43
C ALA A 35 2.65 -5.80 -4.17
N ASP A 36 2.67 -5.76 -5.51
CA ASP A 36 3.62 -6.52 -6.33
C ASP A 36 5.09 -6.11 -6.07
N LEU A 37 5.33 -4.86 -5.65
CA LEU A 37 6.66 -4.36 -5.29
C LEU A 37 7.08 -4.73 -3.86
N ALA A 38 6.14 -5.17 -3.03
CA ALA A 38 6.41 -5.43 -1.63
C ALA A 38 7.09 -6.79 -1.43
N VAL A 39 7.99 -6.84 -0.45
CA VAL A 39 8.60 -8.07 0.03
C VAL A 39 7.91 -8.48 1.32
N TYR A 40 7.62 -9.77 1.49
CA TYR A 40 6.87 -10.29 2.62
C TYR A 40 7.63 -11.38 3.40
N GLY A 41 7.18 -11.63 4.63
CA GLY A 41 7.61 -12.77 5.44
C GLY A 41 9.10 -12.78 5.76
N GLU A 42 9.72 -13.95 5.59
CA GLU A 42 11.14 -14.18 5.91
C GLU A 42 12.07 -13.27 5.09
N ALA A 43 11.83 -13.13 3.78
CA ALA A 43 12.64 -12.30 2.91
C ALA A 43 12.64 -10.83 3.37
N ALA A 44 11.48 -10.31 3.77
CA ALA A 44 11.37 -8.97 4.32
C ALA A 44 12.16 -8.82 5.64
N ARG A 45 12.07 -9.83 6.52
CA ARG A 45 12.79 -9.84 7.80
C ARG A 45 14.31 -9.79 7.58
N VAL A 46 14.82 -10.57 6.62
CA VAL A 46 16.25 -10.58 6.28
C VAL A 46 16.72 -9.19 5.85
N LEU A 47 15.98 -8.52 4.95
CA LEU A 47 16.33 -7.17 4.49
C LEU A 47 16.36 -6.15 5.65
N ILE A 48 15.37 -6.20 6.54
CA ILE A 48 15.29 -5.30 7.69
C ILE A 48 16.45 -5.55 8.67
N THR A 49 16.71 -6.80 9.05
CA THR A 49 17.79 -7.11 10.00
C THR A 49 19.17 -6.80 9.43
N ALA A 50 19.39 -7.02 8.13
CA ALA A 50 20.63 -6.63 7.46
C ALA A 50 20.85 -5.11 7.51
N ALA A 51 19.80 -4.32 7.26
CA ALA A 51 19.88 -2.86 7.34
C ALA A 51 20.21 -2.37 8.76
N ILE A 52 19.62 -2.98 9.79
CA ILE A 52 19.92 -2.66 11.20
C ILE A 52 21.39 -2.96 11.52
N ALA A 53 21.86 -4.15 11.17
CA ALA A 53 23.25 -4.56 11.45
C ALA A 53 24.28 -3.62 10.81
N ALA A 54 23.95 -3.02 9.66
CA ALA A 54 24.82 -2.05 8.98
C ALA A 54 24.91 -0.68 9.68
N LEU A 55 23.99 -0.36 10.61
CA LEU A 55 24.03 0.88 11.40
C LEU A 55 24.87 0.74 12.68
N ASP A 56 25.08 -0.49 13.14
CA ASP A 56 25.83 -0.80 14.37
C ASP A 56 27.35 -0.97 14.13
N THR A 57 27.79 -0.79 12.88
CA THR A 57 29.21 -0.70 12.46
C THR A 57 29.66 0.74 12.31
#